data_AF-A0A511JH32-F1
#
_entry.id   AF-A0A511JH32-F1
#
_cell.length_a   1.000
_cell.length_b   1.000
_cell.length_c   1.000
_cell.angle_alpha   90.00
_cell.angle_beta   90.00
_cell.angle_gamma   90.00
#
_symmetry.space_group_name_H-M   'P 1'
#
loop_
_entity.id
_entity.type
_entity.pdbx_description
1 polymer ?
#
loop_
_entity_poly.entity_id
_entity_poly.type
_entity_poly.pdbx_seq_one_letter_code
_entity_poly.pdbx_strand_id
1 'polypeptide(L)'
;MFGKRRPRGGKKAGPPAHDDLVRRQFTADGPNRLWLWDITEHATSESKVYLCAIKDVFSHRVVGYSIGDRMTSHIAVNALASAVQRRGDAAGCIVHGDRGSQSEAARSCAS
;
A
#
# COMPACT_ATOMS: atom_id res chain seq x y z
N MET A 1 20.24 -47.52 11.17
CA MET A 1 20.49 -46.06 11.35
C MET A 1 19.14 -45.37 11.48
N PHE A 2 18.71 -44.97 12.68
CA PHE A 2 17.40 -44.36 12.91
C PHE A 2 17.47 -42.84 12.71
N GLY A 3 16.86 -42.32 11.64
CA GLY A 3 16.80 -40.87 11.37
C GLY A 3 15.74 -40.17 12.23
N LYS A 4 16.17 -39.36 13.21
CA LYS A 4 15.27 -38.49 14.00
C LYS A 4 14.76 -37.33 13.13
N ARG A 5 13.44 -37.26 12.92
CA ARG A 5 12.75 -36.09 12.32
C ARG A 5 12.82 -34.90 13.28
N ARG A 6 13.34 -33.76 12.83
CA ARG A 6 13.32 -32.49 13.56
C ARG A 6 11.93 -31.83 13.40
N PRO A 7 11.26 -31.39 14.47
CA PRO A 7 9.99 -30.69 14.32
C PRO A 7 10.23 -29.27 13.80
N ARG A 8 9.58 -28.92 12.67
CA ARG A 8 9.47 -27.54 12.19
C ARG A 8 8.55 -26.79 13.17
N GLY A 9 9.16 -26.11 14.13
CA GLY A 9 8.45 -25.11 14.94
C GLY A 9 8.02 -23.96 14.04
N GLY A 10 6.75 -23.93 13.66
CA GLY A 10 6.14 -22.78 13.01
C GLY A 10 6.19 -21.60 13.95
N LYS A 11 6.98 -20.57 13.62
CA LYS A 11 6.88 -19.28 14.27
C LYS A 11 5.47 -18.76 14.00
N LYS A 12 4.61 -18.72 15.03
CA LYS A 12 3.35 -17.99 14.95
C LYS A 12 3.71 -16.54 14.65
N ALA A 13 3.13 -15.99 13.58
CA ALA A 13 3.24 -14.56 13.29
C ALA A 13 2.84 -13.79 14.55
N GLY A 14 3.68 -12.83 14.95
CA GLY A 14 3.34 -11.94 16.06
C GLY A 14 2.04 -11.17 15.76
N PRO A 15 1.43 -10.56 16.78
CA PRO A 15 0.27 -9.70 16.56
C PRO A 15 0.60 -8.65 15.48
N PRO A 16 -0.39 -8.25 14.65
CA PRO A 16 -0.19 -7.25 13.61
C PRO A 16 0.48 -6.01 14.22
N ALA A 17 1.52 -5.51 13.57
CA ALA A 17 2.29 -4.37 14.07
C ALA A 17 1.55 -3.04 13.92
N HIS A 18 0.37 -3.07 13.30
CA HIS A 18 -0.44 -1.89 13.00
C HIS A 18 -1.93 -2.26 13.01
N ASP A 19 -2.78 -1.32 13.39
CA ASP A 19 -4.22 -1.49 13.29
C ASP A 19 -4.64 -1.60 11.82
N ASP A 20 -5.26 -2.72 11.45
CA ASP A 20 -5.98 -2.85 10.17
C ASP A 20 -7.26 -2.01 10.27
N LEU A 21 -7.11 -0.70 10.03
CA LEU A 21 -8.22 0.26 10.03
C LEU A 21 -9.25 -0.05 8.95
N VAL A 22 -8.91 -0.88 7.95
CA VAL A 22 -9.79 -1.26 6.85
C VAL A 22 -10.58 -2.53 7.20
N ARG A 23 -10.14 -3.35 8.18
CA ARG A 23 -10.80 -4.61 8.58
C ARG A 23 -11.18 -5.50 7.39
N ARG A 24 -10.36 -5.49 6.33
CA ARG A 24 -10.64 -6.13 5.02
C ARG A 24 -11.92 -5.68 4.31
N GLN A 25 -12.52 -4.56 4.71
CA GLN A 25 -13.65 -3.92 4.01
C GLN A 25 -13.12 -2.90 3.00
N PHE A 26 -12.90 -3.36 1.77
CA PHE A 26 -12.44 -2.51 0.66
C PHE A 26 -13.59 -1.82 -0.06
N THR A 27 -14.46 -1.15 0.70
CA THR A 27 -15.60 -0.39 0.19
C THR A 27 -15.56 1.04 0.74
N ALA A 28 -16.13 1.97 -0.03
CA ALA A 28 -16.26 3.38 0.35
C ALA A 28 -17.62 3.88 -0.13
N ASP A 29 -18.24 4.76 0.64
CA ASP A 29 -19.56 5.36 0.36
C ASP A 29 -19.47 6.68 -0.42
N GLY A 30 -18.25 7.19 -0.63
CA GLY A 30 -17.98 8.39 -1.42
C GLY A 30 -16.51 8.52 -1.83
N PRO A 31 -16.20 9.46 -2.74
CA PRO A 31 -14.83 9.72 -3.17
C PRO A 31 -13.98 10.25 -2.01
N ASN A 32 -12.67 10.03 -2.05
CA ASN A 32 -11.69 10.51 -1.06
C ASN A 32 -11.95 10.00 0.38
N ARG A 33 -12.59 8.84 0.53
CA ARG A 33 -12.79 8.19 1.83
C ARG A 33 -11.75 7.11 2.11
N LEU A 34 -11.44 6.30 1.10
CA LEU A 34 -10.45 5.24 1.16
C LEU A 34 -9.66 5.19 -0.14
N TRP A 35 -8.34 5.32 -0.02
CA TRP A 35 -7.38 5.13 -1.08
C TRP A 35 -6.54 3.88 -0.81
N LEU A 36 -6.37 3.06 -1.84
CA LEU A 36 -5.47 1.92 -1.82
C LEU A 36 -4.22 2.26 -2.61
N TRP A 37 -3.06 1.79 -2.15
CA TRP A 37 -1.83 1.90 -2.92
C TRP A 37 -1.07 0.59 -2.96
N ASP A 38 -0.33 0.38 -4.05
CA ASP A 38 0.58 -0.74 -4.21
C ASP A 38 1.82 -0.30 -5.01
N ILE A 39 2.95 -0.99 -4.80
CA ILE A 39 4.16 -0.86 -5.60
C ILE A 39 4.32 -2.11 -6.45
N THR A 40 4.23 -1.95 -7.76
CA THR A 40 4.44 -3.02 -8.73
C THR A 40 5.80 -2.85 -9.43
N GLU A 41 6.52 -3.96 -9.60
CA GLU A 41 7.74 -4.02 -10.41
C GLU A 41 7.39 -4.33 -11.87
N HIS A 42 7.98 -3.58 -12.79
CA HIS A 42 7.83 -3.80 -14.22
C HIS A 42 9.20 -3.95 -14.88
N ALA A 43 9.37 -5.01 -15.68
CA ALA A 43 10.57 -5.20 -16.47
C ALA A 43 10.56 -4.30 -17.72
N THR A 44 11.71 -3.70 -18.03
CA THR A 44 11.95 -2.99 -19.30
C THR A 44 13.13 -3.64 -20.04
N SER A 45 13.47 -3.14 -21.24
CA SER A 45 14.62 -3.61 -22.01
C SER A 45 15.98 -3.30 -21.38
N GLU A 46 16.05 -2.28 -20.53
CA GLU A 46 17.31 -1.80 -19.94
C GLU A 46 17.44 -2.20 -18.47
N SER A 47 16.37 -2.05 -17.70
CA SER A 47 16.33 -2.38 -16.28
C SER A 47 14.88 -2.52 -15.75
N LYS A 48 14.72 -2.85 -14.47
CA LYS A 48 13.39 -2.86 -13.85
C LYS A 48 13.02 -1.45 -13.40
N VAL A 49 11.74 -1.13 -13.48
CA VAL A 49 11.16 0.08 -12.89
C VAL A 49 10.10 -0.29 -11.88
N TYR A 50 9.90 0.58 -10.89
CA TYR A 50 8.93 0.41 -9.83
C TYR A 50 7.87 1.51 -9.95
N LEU A 51 6.61 1.12 -10.05
CA LEU A 51 5.45 2.01 -10.10
C LEU A 51 4.70 1.91 -8.78
N CYS A 52 4.54 3.03 -8.08
CA CYS A 52 3.52 3.14 -7.04
C CYS A 52 2.29 3.81 -7.63
N ALA A 53 1.12 3.19 -7.50
CA ALA A 53 -0.16 3.77 -7.91
C ALA A 53 -1.11 3.87 -6.71
N ILE A 54 -1.88 4.95 -6.63
CA ILE A 54 -2.90 5.19 -5.62
C ILE A 54 -4.25 5.20 -6.31
N LYS A 55 -5.15 4.31 -5.87
CA LYS A 55 -6.51 4.15 -6.38
C LYS A 55 -7.51 4.63 -5.33
N ASP A 56 -8.47 5.44 -5.77
CA ASP A 56 -9.66 5.75 -4.98
C ASP A 56 -10.67 4.60 -5.07
N VAL A 57 -11.07 4.05 -3.92
CA VAL A 57 -11.91 2.85 -3.86
C VAL A 57 -13.30 3.10 -4.44
N PHE A 58 -13.90 4.25 -4.14
CA PHE A 58 -15.25 4.58 -4.60
C PHE A 58 -15.33 4.78 -6.12
N SER A 59 -14.44 5.59 -6.67
CA SER A 59 -14.47 5.94 -8.10
C SER A 59 -13.72 4.98 -9.01
N HIS A 60 -12.96 4.03 -8.44
CA HIS A 60 -12.07 3.12 -9.14
C HIS A 60 -10.98 3.80 -9.99
N ARG A 61 -10.71 5.09 -9.76
CA ARG A 61 -9.72 5.87 -10.52
C ARG A 61 -8.36 5.85 -9.83
N VAL A 62 -7.30 5.82 -10.62
CA VAL A 62 -5.95 6.16 -10.14
C VAL A 62 -5.92 7.66 -9.90
N VAL A 63 -5.68 8.06 -8.65
CA VAL A 63 -5.68 9.47 -8.22
C VAL A 63 -4.28 10.04 -8.06
N GLY A 64 -3.26 9.20 -7.94
CA GLY A 64 -1.85 9.60 -7.93
C GLY A 64 -0.95 8.42 -8.25
N TYR A 65 0.28 8.72 -8.70
CA TYR A 65 1.29 7.72 -8.98
C TYR A 65 2.70 8.33 -8.94
N SER A 66 3.70 7.47 -8.83
CA SER A 66 5.13 7.80 -9.00
C SER A 66 5.87 6.60 -9.56
N ILE A 67 6.91 6.84 -10.36
CA ILE A 67 7.77 5.81 -10.94
C ILE A 67 9.23 6.07 -10.51
N GLY A 68 10.00 5.01 -10.28
CA GLY A 68 11.44 5.10 -10.04
C GLY A 68 12.18 3.85 -10.49
N ASP A 69 13.50 3.93 -10.58
CA ASP A 69 14.41 2.84 -10.96
C ASP A 69 14.79 1.92 -9.79
N ARG A 70 14.47 2.32 -8.55
CA ARG A 70 14.78 1.58 -7.31
C ARG A 70 13.57 1.53 -6.38
N MET A 71 13.34 0.36 -5.77
CA MET A 71 12.30 0.22 -4.73
C MET A 71 12.69 0.99 -3.46
N THR A 72 12.14 2.19 -3.32
CA THR A 72 12.39 3.09 -2.17
C THR A 72 11.08 3.61 -1.59
N SER A 73 11.09 4.03 -0.32
CA SER A 73 9.94 4.68 0.32
C SER A 73 9.51 5.97 -0.40
N HIS A 74 10.45 6.66 -1.06
CA HIS A 74 10.17 7.88 -1.80
C HIS A 74 9.13 7.69 -2.92
N ILE A 75 9.08 6.52 -3.58
CA ILE A 75 8.08 6.28 -4.63
C ILE A 75 6.66 6.33 -4.04
N ALA A 76 6.44 5.76 -2.86
CA ALA A 76 5.14 5.80 -2.19
C ALA A 76 4.79 7.22 -1.72
N VAL A 77 5.74 7.92 -1.10
CA VAL A 77 5.55 9.31 -0.63
C VAL A 77 5.22 10.24 -1.81
N ASN A 78 5.95 10.12 -2.91
CA ASN A 78 5.71 10.93 -4.11
C ASN A 78 4.35 10.61 -4.74
N ALA A 79 3.95 9.34 -4.79
CA ALA A 79 2.63 8.95 -5.28
C ALA A 79 1.50 9.54 -4.42
N LEU A 80 1.70 9.62 -3.10
CA LEU A 80 0.74 10.23 -2.17
C LEU A 80 0.66 11.75 -2.35
N ALA A 81 1.80 12.44 -2.43
CA ALA A 81 1.83 13.87 -2.72
C ALA A 81 1.14 14.19 -4.06
N SER A 82 1.43 13.38 -5.07
CA SER A 82 0.82 13.40 -6.41
C SER A 82 -0.70 13.19 -6.36
N ALA A 83 -1.22 12.36 -5.46
CA ALA A 83 -2.65 12.16 -5.24
C ALA A 83 -3.34 13.35 -4.57
N VAL A 84 -2.75 13.84 -3.47
CA VAL A 84 -3.28 15.00 -2.72
C VAL A 84 -3.33 16.23 -3.62
N GLN A 85 -2.28 16.50 -4.38
CA GLN A 85 -2.24 17.64 -5.31
C GLN A 85 -3.36 17.58 -6.37
N ARG A 86 -3.70 16.38 -6.87
CA ARG A 86 -4.75 16.22 -7.90
C ARG A 86 -6.16 16.28 -7.34
N ARG A 87 -6.37 15.83 -6.10
CA ARG A 87 -7.70 15.69 -5.50
C ARG A 87 -8.09 16.88 -4.64
N GLY A 88 -7.13 17.70 -4.22
CA GLY A 88 -7.37 18.80 -3.30
C GLY A 88 -7.68 18.27 -1.90
N ASP A 89 -8.84 18.61 -1.36
CA ASP A 89 -9.25 18.19 -0.02
C ASP A 89 -9.45 16.65 0.05
N ALA A 90 -8.46 16.01 0.67
CA ALA A 90 -8.47 14.61 1.06
C ALA A 90 -8.36 14.46 2.59
N ALA A 91 -8.72 15.50 3.36
CA ALA A 91 -8.70 15.46 4.81
C ALA A 91 -9.55 14.29 5.32
N GLY A 92 -8.95 13.46 6.17
CA GLY A 92 -9.62 12.29 6.73
C GLY A 92 -9.73 11.11 5.77
N CYS A 93 -9.19 11.18 4.55
CA CYS A 93 -9.05 10.02 3.68
C CYS A 93 -8.13 8.98 4.34
N ILE A 94 -8.59 7.74 4.41
CA ILE A 94 -7.76 6.61 4.83
C ILE A 94 -6.92 6.18 3.62
N VAL A 95 -5.62 6.02 3.82
CA VAL A 95 -4.69 5.51 2.81
C VAL A 95 -4.16 4.18 3.31
N HIS A 96 -4.35 3.11 2.53
CA HIS A 96 -4.01 1.75 2.91
C HIS A 96 -3.12 1.09 1.84
N GLY A 97 -1.99 0.50 2.26
CA GLY A 97 -1.07 -0.20 1.37
C GLY A 97 -1.00 -1.70 1.64
N ASP A 98 -0.84 -2.49 0.59
CA ASP A 98 -0.53 -3.92 0.70
C ASP A 98 1.00 -4.10 0.61
N ARG A 99 1.68 -4.13 1.76
CA ARG A 99 3.02 -4.73 1.83
C ARG A 99 2.89 -6.03 2.62
N GLY A 100 3.45 -7.11 2.08
CA GLY A 100 3.32 -8.48 2.59
C GLY A 100 3.22 -8.61 4.11
N SER A 101 2.21 -9.36 4.56
CA SER A 101 1.86 -9.64 5.96
C SER A 101 1.55 -8.45 6.88
N GLN A 102 1.73 -7.19 6.45
CA GLN A 102 1.50 -6.00 7.27
C GLN A 102 0.88 -4.88 6.44
N SER A 103 -0.43 -4.67 6.62
CA SER A 103 -1.14 -3.50 6.11
C SER A 103 -0.76 -2.26 6.93
N GLU A 104 -0.39 -1.18 6.25
CA GLU A 104 -0.15 0.13 6.89
C GLU A 104 -1.29 1.08 6.49
N ALA A 105 -1.99 1.62 7.48
CA ALA A 105 -3.12 2.53 7.28
C ALA A 105 -2.82 3.89 7.91
N ALA A 106 -2.74 4.93 7.09
CA ALA A 106 -2.53 6.30 7.55
C ALA A 106 -3.75 7.17 7.20
N ARG A 107 -4.12 8.10 8.08
CA ARG A 107 -5.08 9.16 7.74
C ARG A 107 -4.32 10.29 7.07
N SER A 108 -4.78 10.72 5.91
CA SER A 108 -4.30 11.95 5.31
C SER A 108 -4.84 13.14 6.11
N CYS A 109 -3.94 13.99 6.61
CA CYS A 109 -4.29 15.32 7.07
C CYS A 109 -4.15 16.26 5.86
N ALA A 110 -5.26 16.84 5.38
CA ALA A 110 -5.14 18.06 4.59
C ALA A 110 -5.11 19.24 5.56
N SER A 111 -4.11 20.10 5.44
CA SER A 111 -4.04 21.42 6.10
C SER A 111 -4.41 22.49 5.09
#